data_AF-A0A849QIU6-F1
#
_entry.id   AF-A0A849QIU6-F1
#
_cell.length_a   1.000
_cell.length_b   1.000
_cell.length_c   1.000
_cell.angle_alpha   90.00
_cell.angle_beta   90.00
_cell.angle_gamma   90.00
#
_symmetry.space_group_name_H-M   'P 1'
#
loop_
_entity.id
_entity.type
_entity.pdbx_description
1 polymer ?
#
loop_
_entity_poly.entity_id
_entity_poly.type
_entity_poly.pdbx_seq_one_letter_code
_entity_poly.pdbx_strand_id
1 'polypeptide(L)'
;MKQNIREFLMQKALILFRSEDIDVSAREFMSTYASYMQEVGIVGKEPNGHVVFPSKTAPVEEGYAEFFDEWVTLSEALEIHTAVSMDLYTDAWFARDPKYQTMTASGQLMPHQICPNREEFWEYGAEIVKELGAYPIDEILLFGVGFIRDEFCFCDRCRKEFAPLVDQEPARLTHAYLTENPDYHDKWHEWRTEKVLQGLRVLQSAADSLIGAE
;
A
#
# COMPACT_ATOMS: atom_id res chain seq x y z
N MET A 1 -22.47 -19.05 2.39
CA MET A 1 -22.97 -18.04 3.36
C MET A 1 -23.54 -16.89 2.53
N LYS A 2 -24.84 -16.62 2.54
CA LYS A 2 -25.41 -15.47 1.81
C LYS A 2 -25.14 -14.22 2.64
N GLN A 3 -24.16 -13.40 2.24
CA GLN A 3 -23.92 -12.11 2.90
C GLN A 3 -25.14 -11.20 2.67
N ASN A 4 -25.70 -10.67 3.74
CA ASN A 4 -26.80 -9.72 3.71
C ASN A 4 -26.24 -8.34 3.38
N ILE A 5 -26.21 -8.01 2.07
CA ILE A 5 -25.70 -6.74 1.54
C ILE A 5 -26.32 -5.52 2.24
N ARG A 6 -27.55 -5.64 2.74
CA ARG A 6 -28.23 -4.57 3.47
C ARG A 6 -27.57 -4.25 4.82
N GLU A 7 -27.09 -5.26 5.55
CA GLU A 7 -26.35 -5.04 6.80
C GLU A 7 -24.96 -4.46 6.53
N PHE A 8 -24.31 -4.85 5.42
CA PHE A 8 -23.04 -4.29 4.97
C PHE A 8 -23.15 -2.79 4.64
N LEU A 9 -24.21 -2.39 3.93
CA LEU A 9 -24.47 -0.98 3.61
C LEU A 9 -25.02 -0.16 4.80
N MET A 10 -25.48 -0.82 5.87
CA MET A 10 -25.88 -0.17 7.13
C MET A 10 -24.70 0.05 8.08
N GLN A 11 -23.55 -0.57 7.80
CA GLN A 11 -22.29 -0.16 8.40
C GLN A 11 -21.88 1.16 7.73
N LYS A 12 -21.27 2.09 8.48
CA LYS A 12 -20.62 3.28 7.90
C LYS A 12 -19.57 2.77 6.90
N ALA A 13 -19.93 2.69 5.63
CA ALA A 13 -19.08 2.20 4.57
C ALA A 13 -18.46 3.40 3.87
N LEU A 14 -17.14 3.55 3.99
CA LEU A 14 -16.39 4.43 3.14
C LEU A 14 -16.40 3.85 1.72
N ILE A 15 -16.93 4.62 0.77
CA ILE A 15 -16.91 4.24 -0.64
C ILE A 15 -15.62 4.78 -1.23
N LEU A 16 -14.81 3.87 -1.78
CA LEU A 16 -13.56 4.18 -2.46
C LEU A 16 -13.79 4.13 -3.98
N PHE A 17 -13.65 5.27 -4.64
CA PHE A 17 -13.81 5.40 -6.09
C PHE A 17 -12.48 5.31 -6.81
N ARG A 18 -12.47 4.68 -7.99
CA ARG A 18 -11.39 4.87 -8.97
C ARG A 18 -11.79 5.95 -9.93
N SER A 19 -10.84 6.79 -10.35
CA SER A 19 -11.11 7.88 -11.30
C SER A 19 -11.71 7.35 -12.62
N GLU A 20 -11.30 6.15 -13.05
CA GLU A 20 -11.83 5.48 -14.25
C GLU A 20 -13.29 4.99 -14.12
N ASP A 21 -13.81 4.84 -12.90
CA ASP A 21 -15.19 4.39 -12.66
C ASP A 21 -16.18 5.58 -12.67
N ILE A 22 -15.70 6.81 -12.86
CA ILE A 22 -16.51 8.04 -12.87
C ILE A 22 -16.46 8.68 -14.27
N ASP A 23 -17.56 8.54 -15.02
CA ASP A 23 -17.68 9.03 -16.41
C ASP A 23 -17.95 10.54 -16.53
N VAL A 24 -17.93 11.28 -15.42
CA VAL A 24 -18.22 12.72 -15.36
C VAL A 24 -17.05 13.46 -14.71
N SER A 25 -17.02 14.79 -14.82
CA SER A 25 -16.02 15.58 -14.08
C SER A 25 -16.21 15.45 -12.56
N ALA A 26 -15.14 15.65 -11.78
CA ALA A 26 -15.21 15.66 -10.31
C ALA A 26 -16.22 16.71 -9.82
N ARG A 27 -16.27 17.88 -10.46
CA ARG A 27 -17.28 18.90 -10.20
C ARG A 27 -18.71 18.43 -10.40
N GLU A 28 -19.00 17.79 -11.53
CA GLU A 28 -20.34 17.29 -11.82
C GLU A 28 -20.75 16.21 -10.82
N PHE A 29 -19.83 15.29 -10.50
CA PHE A 29 -20.03 14.28 -9.46
C PHE A 29 -20.36 14.92 -8.10
N MET A 30 -19.49 15.83 -7.63
CA MET A 30 -19.65 16.49 -6.33
C MET A 30 -20.94 17.31 -6.28
N SER A 31 -21.27 18.06 -7.34
CA SER A 31 -22.51 18.84 -7.40
C SER A 31 -23.78 17.98 -7.28
N THR A 32 -23.71 16.72 -7.72
CA THR A 32 -24.84 15.79 -7.70
C THR A 32 -24.93 15.06 -6.37
N TYR A 33 -23.79 14.63 -5.82
CA TYR A 33 -23.76 13.66 -4.72
C TYR A 33 -23.25 14.19 -3.38
N ALA A 34 -22.54 15.33 -3.33
CA ALA A 34 -21.88 15.82 -2.11
C ALA A 34 -22.81 15.94 -0.91
N SER A 35 -24.06 16.40 -1.13
CA SER A 35 -25.04 16.56 -0.04
C SER A 35 -25.43 15.25 0.68
N TYR A 36 -25.07 14.10 0.10
CA TYR A 36 -25.32 12.78 0.68
C TYR A 36 -24.07 12.14 1.29
N MET A 37 -22.91 12.79 1.20
CA MET A 37 -21.61 12.24 1.61
C MET A 37 -21.11 12.95 2.86
N GLN A 38 -20.78 12.18 3.90
CA GLN A 38 -19.99 12.68 5.03
C GLN A 38 -18.50 12.35 4.86
N GLU A 39 -18.23 11.32 4.07
CA GLU A 39 -16.91 10.76 3.87
C GLU A 39 -16.84 10.18 2.46
N VAL A 40 -15.69 10.32 1.80
CA VAL A 40 -15.48 9.77 0.47
C VAL A 40 -14.02 9.37 0.27
N GLY A 41 -13.81 8.24 -0.41
CA GLY A 41 -12.49 7.75 -0.77
C GLY A 41 -12.21 7.88 -2.26
N ILE A 42 -10.97 8.18 -2.63
CA ILE A 42 -10.49 8.03 -4.01
C ILE A 42 -9.19 7.21 -4.07
N VAL A 43 -9.03 6.39 -5.10
CA VAL A 43 -7.78 5.64 -5.31
C VAL A 43 -6.70 6.59 -5.77
N GLY A 44 -5.64 6.77 -4.96
CA GLY A 44 -4.49 7.61 -5.27
C GLY A 44 -3.35 6.87 -5.98
N LYS A 45 -3.12 5.60 -5.63
CA LYS A 45 -2.13 4.73 -6.26
C LYS A 45 -2.70 3.35 -6.54
N GLU A 46 -2.47 2.87 -7.76
CA GLU A 46 -2.96 1.60 -8.24
C GLU A 46 -1.93 0.45 -8.12
N PRO A 47 -2.38 -0.82 -8.20
CA PRO A 47 -1.51 -2.00 -8.21
C PRO A 47 -0.47 -2.04 -9.34
N ASN A 48 -0.71 -1.28 -10.42
CA ASN A 48 0.23 -1.16 -11.54
C ASN A 48 1.45 -0.26 -11.20
N GLY A 49 1.45 0.38 -10.03
CA GLY A 49 2.49 1.28 -9.56
C GLY A 49 2.30 2.76 -9.94
N HIS A 50 1.25 3.08 -10.70
CA HIS A 50 0.94 4.44 -11.11
C HIS A 50 0.08 5.14 -10.08
N VAL A 51 0.29 6.45 -9.98
CA VAL A 51 -0.54 7.35 -9.19
C VAL A 51 -1.45 8.16 -10.09
N VAL A 52 -2.61 8.57 -9.58
CA VAL A 52 -3.57 9.40 -10.31
C VAL A 52 -3.44 10.88 -9.99
N PHE A 53 -2.36 11.29 -9.34
CA PHE A 53 -2.07 12.67 -8.96
C PHE A 53 -0.66 13.07 -9.42
N PRO A 54 -0.36 14.37 -9.59
CA PRO A 54 0.99 14.85 -9.88
C PRO A 54 2.05 14.33 -8.90
N SER A 55 2.95 13.49 -9.39
CA SER A 55 4.03 12.89 -8.59
C SER A 55 5.39 13.05 -9.26
N LYS A 56 6.43 13.26 -8.44
CA LYS A 56 7.84 13.20 -8.86
C LYS A 56 8.46 11.84 -8.54
N THR A 57 7.76 11.03 -7.74
CA THR A 57 8.25 9.77 -7.16
C THR A 57 7.77 8.57 -7.97
N ALA A 58 6.47 8.50 -8.26
CA ALA A 58 5.82 7.42 -8.99
C ALA A 58 5.41 7.88 -10.40
N PRO A 59 5.27 6.95 -11.36
CA PRO A 59 4.71 7.29 -12.67
C PRO A 59 3.24 7.74 -12.51
N VAL A 60 2.84 8.72 -13.30
CA VAL A 60 1.48 9.28 -13.25
C VAL A 60 0.64 8.63 -14.35
N GLU A 61 -0.57 8.19 -14.01
CA GLU A 61 -1.56 7.73 -14.98
C GLU A 61 -2.16 8.94 -15.73
N GLU A 62 -2.07 8.94 -17.05
CA GLU A 62 -2.46 10.08 -17.87
C GLU A 62 -3.97 10.33 -17.80
N GLY A 63 -4.38 11.60 -17.69
CA GLY A 63 -5.78 12.00 -17.74
C GLY A 63 -6.53 12.03 -16.41
N TYR A 64 -5.95 11.51 -15.32
CA TYR A 64 -6.62 11.49 -14.00
C TYR A 64 -6.10 12.51 -12.99
N ALA A 65 -4.93 13.09 -13.23
CA ALA A 65 -4.31 14.11 -12.35
C ALA A 65 -5.24 15.31 -12.07
N GLU A 66 -5.83 15.89 -13.13
CA GLU A 66 -6.75 17.03 -12.99
C GLU A 66 -8.03 16.65 -12.25
N PHE A 67 -8.54 15.43 -12.49
CA PHE A 67 -9.71 14.91 -11.79
C PHE A 67 -9.43 14.77 -10.29
N PHE A 68 -8.28 14.19 -9.93
CA PHE A 68 -7.87 14.05 -8.54
C PHE A 68 -7.71 15.41 -7.84
N ASP A 69 -7.02 16.36 -8.47
CA ASP A 69 -6.82 17.71 -7.91
C ASP A 69 -8.16 18.43 -7.69
N GLU A 70 -9.10 18.35 -8.65
CA GLU A 70 -10.44 18.93 -8.50
C GLU A 70 -11.24 18.20 -7.40
N TRP A 71 -11.12 16.88 -7.30
CA TRP A 71 -11.80 16.07 -6.29
C TRP A 71 -11.42 16.44 -4.86
N VAL A 72 -10.13 16.48 -4.55
CA VAL A 72 -9.64 16.79 -3.19
C VAL A 72 -9.95 18.24 -2.81
N THR A 73 -9.79 19.17 -3.75
CA THR A 73 -10.12 20.59 -3.54
C THR A 73 -11.61 20.81 -3.25
N LEU A 74 -12.50 20.15 -4.00
CA LEU A 74 -13.94 20.27 -3.78
C LEU A 74 -14.38 19.59 -2.49
N SER A 75 -13.77 18.45 -2.14
CA SER A 75 -14.10 17.74 -0.91
C SER A 75 -13.72 18.55 0.32
N GLU A 76 -12.54 19.18 0.32
CA GLU A 76 -12.12 20.14 1.35
C GLU A 76 -13.11 21.30 1.47
N ALA A 77 -13.43 21.96 0.35
CA ALA A 77 -14.34 23.11 0.33
C ALA A 77 -15.76 22.80 0.81
N LEU A 78 -16.16 21.53 0.73
CA LEU A 78 -17.46 21.02 1.17
C LEU A 78 -17.41 20.37 2.56
N GLU A 79 -16.26 20.41 3.23
CA GLU A 79 -16.01 19.78 4.55
C GLU A 79 -16.36 18.28 4.55
N ILE A 80 -16.07 17.59 3.44
CA ILE A 80 -16.23 16.13 3.31
C ILE A 80 -14.92 15.46 3.71
N HIS A 81 -14.99 14.53 4.66
CA HIS A 81 -13.82 13.76 5.06
C HIS A 81 -13.31 12.92 3.89
N THR A 82 -12.07 13.16 3.48
CA THR A 82 -11.48 12.62 2.25
C THR A 82 -10.38 11.64 2.57
N ALA A 83 -10.57 10.39 2.15
CA ALA A 83 -9.56 9.36 2.22
C ALA A 83 -8.93 9.13 0.84
N VAL A 84 -7.63 8.90 0.79
CA VAL A 84 -6.93 8.49 -0.43
C VAL A 84 -6.31 7.12 -0.23
N SER A 85 -6.62 6.17 -1.10
CA SER A 85 -6.01 4.84 -0.99
C SER A 85 -4.73 4.70 -1.78
N MET A 86 -3.83 3.86 -1.27
CA MET A 86 -2.58 3.53 -1.91
C MET A 86 -2.33 2.02 -1.83
N ASP A 87 -2.32 1.34 -2.99
CA ASP A 87 -1.74 0.00 -3.08
C ASP A 87 -0.23 0.11 -2.91
N LEU A 88 0.28 -0.30 -1.74
CA LEU A 88 1.70 -0.23 -1.46
C LEU A 88 2.40 -1.41 -2.14
N TYR A 89 2.22 -2.64 -1.65
CA TYR A 89 3.05 -3.79 -2.01
C TYR A 89 2.81 -4.39 -3.39
N THR A 90 1.61 -4.21 -3.92
CA THR A 90 1.35 -4.58 -5.30
C THR A 90 1.78 -3.41 -6.16
N ASP A 91 2.96 -3.53 -6.78
CA ASP A 91 3.56 -2.44 -7.55
C ASP A 91 4.29 -3.00 -8.78
N ALA A 92 3.57 -3.08 -9.91
CA ALA A 92 4.12 -3.61 -11.14
C ALA A 92 5.26 -2.75 -11.73
N TRP A 93 5.26 -1.44 -11.47
CA TRP A 93 6.29 -0.53 -11.98
C TRP A 93 7.61 -0.70 -11.21
N PHE A 94 7.55 -0.69 -9.88
CA PHE A 94 8.72 -0.89 -9.02
C PHE A 94 9.26 -2.32 -9.14
N ALA A 95 8.37 -3.30 -9.32
CA ALA A 95 8.73 -4.70 -9.53
C ALA A 95 9.41 -4.98 -10.88
N ARG A 96 9.52 -4.01 -11.81
CA ARG A 96 10.26 -4.19 -13.07
C ARG A 96 11.70 -4.61 -12.85
N ASP A 97 12.32 -4.16 -11.75
CA ASP A 97 13.60 -4.69 -11.29
C ASP A 97 13.36 -5.97 -10.45
N PRO A 98 13.77 -7.15 -10.94
CA PRO A 98 13.50 -8.42 -10.28
C PRO A 98 14.06 -8.51 -8.85
N LYS A 99 15.04 -7.68 -8.49
CA LYS A 99 15.57 -7.70 -7.12
C LYS A 99 14.51 -7.30 -6.09
N TYR A 100 13.54 -6.45 -6.44
CA TYR A 100 12.52 -6.02 -5.51
C TYR A 100 11.37 -7.01 -5.36
N GLN A 101 11.23 -7.96 -6.30
CA GLN A 101 10.16 -8.94 -6.26
C GLN A 101 10.30 -9.88 -5.06
N THR A 102 9.17 -10.26 -4.48
CA THR A 102 9.15 -11.39 -3.55
C THR A 102 9.37 -12.70 -4.29
N MET A 103 9.88 -13.69 -3.56
CA MET A 103 10.31 -14.96 -4.12
C MET A 103 9.87 -16.12 -3.24
N THR A 104 9.38 -17.19 -3.84
CA THR A 104 9.05 -18.44 -3.16
C THR A 104 10.32 -19.18 -2.71
N ALA A 105 10.16 -20.17 -1.84
CA ALA A 105 11.26 -21.07 -1.46
C ALA A 105 11.90 -21.81 -2.66
N SER A 106 11.12 -22.07 -3.73
CA SER A 106 11.58 -22.70 -4.97
C SER A 106 12.29 -21.75 -5.93
N GLY A 107 12.41 -20.46 -5.60
CA GLY A 107 13.07 -19.46 -6.44
C GLY A 107 12.16 -18.80 -7.47
N GLN A 108 10.84 -19.00 -7.41
CA GLN A 108 9.90 -18.34 -8.31
C GLN A 108 9.65 -16.91 -7.85
N LEU A 109 9.91 -15.95 -8.73
CA LEU A 109 9.62 -14.53 -8.50
C LEU A 109 8.15 -14.19 -8.78
N MET A 110 7.64 -13.19 -8.08
CA MET A 110 6.29 -12.64 -8.28
C MET A 110 6.36 -11.24 -8.91
N PRO A 111 5.99 -11.10 -10.20
CA PRO A 111 6.22 -9.88 -10.99
C PRO A 111 5.53 -8.59 -10.52
N HIS A 112 4.58 -8.67 -9.58
CA HIS A 112 3.82 -7.51 -9.11
C HIS A 112 3.92 -7.30 -7.61
N GLN A 113 4.70 -8.12 -6.90
CA GLN A 113 4.65 -8.16 -5.45
C GLN A 113 6.01 -7.88 -4.89
N ILE A 114 6.12 -6.81 -4.12
CA ILE A 114 7.38 -6.32 -3.60
C ILE A 114 7.74 -7.06 -2.32
N CYS A 115 9.02 -7.36 -2.14
CA CYS A 115 9.56 -7.92 -0.91
C CYS A 115 9.55 -6.84 0.19
N PRO A 116 8.86 -7.05 1.33
CA PRO A 116 8.84 -6.12 2.46
C PRO A 116 10.19 -5.82 3.08
N ASN A 117 11.19 -6.69 2.85
CA ASN A 117 12.55 -6.47 3.35
C ASN A 117 13.41 -5.64 2.38
N ARG A 118 12.79 -4.69 1.69
CA ARG A 118 13.42 -3.71 0.81
C ARG A 118 13.18 -2.33 1.41
N GLU A 119 14.12 -1.87 2.23
CA GLU A 119 14.07 -0.54 2.86
C GLU A 119 13.89 0.56 1.81
N GLU A 120 14.55 0.39 0.66
CA GLU A 120 14.47 1.30 -0.49
C GLU A 120 13.02 1.45 -1.02
N PHE A 121 12.18 0.42 -0.85
CA PHE A 121 10.78 0.46 -1.24
C PHE A 121 9.90 1.19 -0.22
N TRP A 122 10.24 1.09 1.07
CA TRP A 122 9.55 1.85 2.10
C TRP A 122 9.85 3.34 1.99
N GLU A 123 11.08 3.70 1.66
CA GLU A 123 11.46 5.08 1.35
C GLU A 123 10.70 5.61 0.13
N TYR A 124 10.58 4.80 -0.93
CA TYR A 124 9.75 5.12 -2.09
C TYR A 124 8.28 5.37 -1.69
N GLY A 125 7.67 4.48 -0.91
CA GLY A 125 6.31 4.67 -0.42
C GLY A 125 6.18 5.90 0.49
N ALA A 126 7.20 6.23 1.26
CA ALA A 126 7.22 7.39 2.15
C ALA A 126 7.23 8.71 1.37
N GLU A 127 7.96 8.79 0.25
CA GLU A 127 7.92 9.97 -0.61
C GLU A 127 6.54 10.15 -1.27
N ILE A 128 5.86 9.06 -1.66
CA ILE A 128 4.47 9.12 -2.14
C ILE A 128 3.52 9.61 -1.04
N VAL A 129 3.69 9.12 0.19
CA VAL A 129 2.92 9.60 1.35
C VAL A 129 3.14 11.09 1.59
N LYS A 130 4.36 11.61 1.39
CA LYS A 130 4.64 13.06 1.49
C LYS A 130 3.92 13.86 0.41
N GLU A 131 3.94 13.37 -0.83
CA GLU A 131 3.23 14.01 -1.93
C GLU A 131 1.72 14.03 -1.68
N LEU A 132 1.15 12.92 -1.20
CA LEU A 132 -0.26 12.85 -0.81
C LEU A 132 -0.61 13.78 0.35
N GLY A 133 0.22 13.83 1.39
CA GLY A 133 -0.05 14.70 2.53
C GLY A 133 0.15 16.20 2.26
N ALA A 134 0.63 16.57 1.07
CA ALA A 134 0.60 17.96 0.61
C ALA A 134 -0.80 18.38 0.10
N TYR A 135 -1.72 17.44 -0.07
CA TYR A 135 -3.11 17.68 -0.40
C TYR A 135 -3.98 17.81 0.87
N PRO A 136 -5.13 18.49 0.78
CA PRO A 136 -6.09 18.60 1.87
C PRO A 136 -6.90 17.30 2.00
N ILE A 137 -6.25 16.24 2.48
CA ILE A 137 -6.84 14.93 2.70
C ILE A 137 -6.76 14.56 4.18
N ASP A 138 -7.74 13.82 4.67
CA ASP A 138 -7.84 13.46 6.09
C ASP A 138 -7.17 12.13 6.42
N GLU A 139 -7.16 11.20 5.46
CA GLU A 139 -6.67 9.84 5.68
C GLU A 139 -5.98 9.24 4.45
N ILE A 140 -4.92 8.46 4.68
CA ILE A 140 -4.32 7.59 3.67
C ILE A 140 -4.61 6.13 4.01
N LEU A 141 -5.36 5.45 3.15
CA LEU A 141 -5.67 4.02 3.29
C LEU A 141 -4.59 3.18 2.60
N LEU A 142 -3.77 2.50 3.40
CA LEU A 142 -2.71 1.64 2.89
C LEU A 142 -3.22 0.22 2.62
N PHE A 143 -3.17 -0.21 1.37
CA PHE A 143 -3.53 -1.56 0.95
C PHE A 143 -2.31 -2.45 0.71
N GLY A 144 -2.54 -3.75 0.91
CA GLY A 144 -1.56 -4.79 0.63
C GLY A 144 -0.39 -4.86 1.62
N VAL A 145 -0.52 -4.28 2.83
CA VAL A 145 0.61 -4.20 3.77
C VAL A 145 1.04 -5.58 4.27
N GLY A 146 2.25 -6.01 3.88
CA GLY A 146 2.96 -7.13 4.47
C GLY A 146 3.39 -8.19 3.47
N PHE A 147 3.67 -9.39 4.00
CA PHE A 147 4.12 -10.51 3.19
C PHE A 147 2.91 -11.29 2.63
N ILE A 148 2.90 -11.60 1.33
CA ILE A 148 1.74 -12.21 0.65
C ILE A 148 1.24 -13.50 1.33
N ARG A 149 2.16 -14.45 1.55
CA ARG A 149 1.88 -15.79 2.11
C ARG A 149 3.12 -16.31 2.82
N ASP A 150 2.98 -17.44 3.48
CA ASP A 150 4.05 -18.01 4.28
C ASP A 150 5.21 -18.59 3.44
N GLU A 151 4.92 -19.07 2.23
CA GLU A 151 5.91 -19.69 1.35
C GLU A 151 6.81 -18.68 0.60
N PHE A 152 6.69 -17.39 0.91
CA PHE A 152 7.37 -16.28 0.23
C PHE A 152 8.46 -15.64 1.07
N CYS A 153 9.19 -14.72 0.42
CA CYS A 153 10.34 -14.00 0.96
C CYS A 153 11.53 -14.89 1.29
N PHE A 154 11.81 -15.86 0.42
CA PHE A 154 13.01 -16.70 0.47
C PHE A 154 14.13 -16.19 -0.45
N CYS A 155 14.15 -14.90 -0.77
CA CYS A 155 15.26 -14.30 -1.51
C CYS A 155 16.53 -14.29 -0.68
N ASP A 156 17.69 -14.15 -1.33
CA ASP A 156 18.99 -14.16 -0.67
C ASP A 156 19.10 -13.16 0.47
N ARG A 157 18.49 -11.97 0.33
CA ARG A 157 18.48 -10.95 1.39
C ARG A 157 17.75 -11.47 2.63
N CYS A 158 16.50 -11.90 2.49
CA CYS A 158 15.71 -12.40 3.60
C CYS A 158 16.35 -13.63 4.26
N ARG A 159 16.87 -14.57 3.47
CA ARG A 159 17.58 -15.74 4.01
C ARG A 159 18.83 -15.34 4.79
N LYS A 160 19.64 -14.42 4.27
CA LYS A 160 20.87 -13.96 4.94
C LYS A 160 20.59 -13.22 6.25
N GLU A 161 19.54 -12.41 6.29
CA GLU A 161 19.17 -11.67 7.50
C GLU A 161 18.53 -12.57 8.56
N PHE A 162 17.75 -13.56 8.16
CA PHE A 162 17.07 -14.45 9.10
C PHE A 162 17.95 -15.58 9.64
N ALA A 163 18.85 -16.13 8.82
CA ALA A 163 19.75 -17.23 9.17
C ALA A 163 20.43 -17.11 10.56
N PRO A 164 21.01 -15.95 10.92
CA PRO A 164 21.64 -15.76 12.23
C PRO A 164 20.67 -15.88 13.41
N LEU A 165 19.36 -15.62 13.23
CA LEU A 165 18.35 -15.67 14.30
C LEU A 165 18.01 -17.11 14.75
N VAL A 166 18.38 -18.09 13.92
CA VAL A 166 18.15 -19.52 14.13
C VAL A 166 19.43 -20.36 14.02
N ASP A 167 20.61 -19.71 14.00
CA ASP A 167 21.92 -20.35 13.90
C ASP A 167 22.02 -21.36 12.74
N GLN A 168 21.58 -20.93 11.55
CA GLN A 168 21.61 -21.76 10.32
C GLN A 168 22.29 -21.05 9.16
N GLU A 169 22.70 -21.85 8.17
CA GLU A 169 23.17 -21.34 6.88
C GLU A 169 21.99 -20.84 6.03
N PRO A 170 22.11 -19.69 5.33
CA PRO A 170 21.02 -19.14 4.51
C PRO A 170 20.47 -20.12 3.48
N ALA A 171 21.32 -20.95 2.89
CA ALA A 171 20.94 -21.93 1.87
C ALA A 171 20.08 -23.08 2.41
N ARG A 172 20.06 -23.31 3.73
CA ARG A 172 19.22 -24.35 4.36
C ARG A 172 17.79 -23.87 4.63
N LEU A 173 17.57 -22.56 4.63
CA LEU A 173 16.28 -21.95 4.92
C LEU A 173 15.31 -22.14 3.74
N THR A 174 14.53 -23.21 3.84
CA THR A 174 13.39 -23.49 2.97
C THR A 174 12.10 -23.41 3.78
N HIS A 175 10.96 -23.24 3.11
CA HIS A 175 9.67 -23.23 3.78
C HIS A 175 9.39 -24.53 4.54
N ALA A 176 9.72 -25.69 3.94
CA ALA A 176 9.63 -26.98 4.61
C ALA A 176 10.52 -27.04 5.87
N TYR A 177 11.78 -26.60 5.76
CA TYR A 177 12.69 -26.60 6.90
C TYR A 177 12.17 -25.73 8.06
N LEU A 178 11.62 -24.56 7.77
CA LEU A 178 11.04 -23.70 8.80
C LEU A 178 9.81 -24.34 9.44
N THR A 179 8.89 -24.87 8.64
CA THR A 179 7.62 -25.45 9.15
C THR A 179 7.82 -26.77 9.91
N GLU A 180 8.87 -27.53 9.63
CA GLU A 180 9.28 -28.71 10.40
C GLU A 180 9.90 -28.37 11.76
N ASN A 181 10.30 -27.11 11.99
CA ASN A 181 10.89 -26.62 13.22
C ASN A 181 10.04 -25.47 13.81
N PRO A 182 9.03 -25.76 14.65
CA PRO A 182 8.06 -24.76 15.12
C PRO A 182 8.69 -23.48 15.70
N ASP A 183 9.73 -23.61 16.52
CA ASP A 183 10.45 -22.46 17.09
C ASP A 183 11.08 -21.56 16.01
N TYR A 184 11.52 -22.13 14.88
CA TYR A 184 12.07 -21.35 13.77
C TYR A 184 10.97 -20.71 12.94
N HIS A 185 9.84 -21.39 12.81
CA HIS A 185 8.66 -20.84 12.14
C HIS A 185 8.07 -19.64 12.88
N ASP A 186 7.97 -19.73 14.21
CA ASP A 186 7.51 -18.62 15.05
C ASP A 186 8.45 -17.41 14.93
N LYS A 187 9.76 -17.64 15.05
CA LYS A 187 10.78 -16.60 14.83
C LYS A 187 10.71 -15.98 13.43
N TRP A 188 10.37 -16.78 12.41
CA TRP A 188 10.20 -16.29 11.04
C TRP A 188 9.02 -15.30 10.95
N HIS A 189 7.90 -15.60 11.60
CA HIS A 189 6.76 -14.70 11.68
C HIS A 189 7.05 -13.44 12.49
N GLU A 190 7.76 -13.56 13.62
CA GLU A 190 8.19 -12.42 14.44
C GLU A 190 9.08 -11.47 13.63
N TRP A 191 10.14 -12.00 13.00
CA TRP A 191 11.05 -11.22 12.17
C TRP A 191 10.32 -10.52 11.01
N ARG A 192 9.40 -11.22 10.33
CA ARG A 192 8.57 -10.63 9.26
C ARG A 192 7.68 -9.51 9.79
N THR A 193 7.03 -9.73 10.92
CA THR A 193 6.22 -8.70 11.58
C THR A 193 7.06 -7.46 11.89
N GLU A 194 8.26 -7.64 12.43
CA GLU A 194 9.17 -6.53 12.72
C GLU A 194 9.55 -5.74 11.47
N LYS A 195 9.84 -6.40 10.34
CA LYS A 195 10.13 -5.72 9.07
C LYS A 195 8.98 -4.87 8.57
N VAL A 196 7.75 -5.37 8.68
CA VAL A 196 6.55 -4.60 8.32
C VAL A 196 6.35 -3.43 9.26
N LEU A 197 6.47 -3.64 10.58
CA LEU A 197 6.31 -2.56 11.56
C LEU A 197 7.39 -1.48 11.43
N GLN A 198 8.63 -1.85 11.07
CA GLN A 198 9.68 -0.89 10.76
C GLN A 198 9.30 -0.04 9.55
N GLY A 199 8.85 -0.66 8.47
CA GLY A 199 8.40 0.06 7.28
C GLY A 199 7.20 0.97 7.53
N LEU A 200 6.20 0.50 8.29
CA LEU A 200 5.05 1.33 8.68
C LEU A 200 5.46 2.56 9.48
N ARG A 201 6.48 2.47 10.34
CA ARG A 201 7.03 3.65 11.04
C ARG A 201 7.67 4.65 10.08
N VAL A 202 8.27 4.20 8.98
CA VAL A 202 8.81 5.10 7.95
C VAL A 202 7.68 5.88 7.28
N LEU A 203 6.59 5.21 6.91
CA LEU A 203 5.42 5.86 6.31
C LEU A 203 4.73 6.82 7.29
N GLN A 204 4.58 6.41 8.56
CA GLN A 204 3.99 7.25 9.59
C GLN A 204 4.84 8.51 9.82
N SER A 205 6.16 8.37 9.93
CA SER A 205 7.06 9.51 10.09
C SER A 205 7.00 10.47 8.90
N ALA A 206 6.74 9.97 7.69
CA ALA A 206 6.54 10.80 6.51
C ALA A 206 5.25 11.61 6.60
N ALA A 207 4.13 10.99 7.00
CA ALA A 207 2.87 11.68 7.23
C ALA A 207 2.98 12.74 8.36
N ASP A 208 3.58 12.38 9.50
CA ASP A 208 3.73 13.26 10.66
C ASP A 208 4.62 14.49 10.36
N SER A 209 5.59 14.34 9.44
CA SER A 209 6.51 15.43 9.09
C SER A 209 5.82 16.65 8.46
N LEU A 210 4.59 16.47 7.96
CA LEU A 210 3.79 17.50 7.32
C LEU A 210 2.93 18.28 8.33
N ILE A 211 2.51 17.62 9.41
CA ILE A 211 1.68 18.22 10.47
C ILE A 211 2.49 19.22 11.31
N GLY A 212 3.82 19.04 11.41
CA GLY A 212 4.72 19.90 12.17
C GLY A 212 5.37 21.04 11.39
N ALA A 213 5.00 21.27 10.13
CA ALA A 213 5.65 22.23 9.23
C ALA A 213 4.95 23.60 9.13
N GLU A 214 3.92 23.86 9.96
CA GLU A 214 3.20 25.15 10.05
C GLU A 214 3.84 26.15 11.02
#